data_AF-A0A0U4F7W9-F1
#
_entry.id   AF-A0A0U4F7W9-F1
#
_cell.length_a   1.000
_cell.length_b   1.000
_cell.length_c   1.000
_cell.angle_alpha   90.00
_cell.angle_beta   90.00
_cell.angle_gamma   90.00
#
_symmetry.space_group_name_H-M   'P 1'
#
loop_
_entity.id
_entity.type
_entity.pdbx_description
1 polymer ?
#
loop_
_entity_poly.entity_id
_entity_poly.type
_entity_poly.pdbx_seq_one_letter_code
_entity_poly.pdbx_strand_id
1 'polypeptide(L)'
;MFTVIAYAMLLMTLISVILAAMGRYWLYWIAALSIYIFSFLAGFSIGQLTVGLTFVFITLAAAHSFNLIHNSLHYMVFLLLGVIIGALLIVLVRSWLFWPFWIFMN
;
A
#
# COMPACT_ATOMS: atom_id res chain seq x y z
N MET A 1 -4.77 21.14 8.42
CA MET A 1 -5.72 20.01 8.47
C MET A 1 -5.25 18.80 7.67
N PHE A 2 -4.97 18.93 6.36
CA PHE A 2 -4.46 17.81 5.55
C PHE A 2 -3.17 17.16 6.06
N THR A 3 -2.26 17.94 6.63
CA THR A 3 -1.04 17.43 7.28
C THR A 3 -1.34 16.50 8.46
N VAL A 4 -2.32 16.86 9.31
CA VAL A 4 -2.76 16.04 10.45
C VAL A 4 -3.35 14.72 9.95
N ILE A 5 -4.18 14.78 8.89
CA ILE A 5 -4.76 13.58 8.27
C ILE A 5 -3.65 12.70 7.68
N ALA A 6 -2.66 13.28 6.99
CA ALA A 6 -1.54 12.54 6.42
C ALA A 6 -0.75 11.78 7.51
N TYR A 7 -0.37 12.45 8.59
CA TYR A 7 0.33 11.78 9.70
C TYR A 7 -0.53 10.72 10.39
N ALA A 8 -1.84 10.95 10.53
CA ALA A 8 -2.76 9.94 11.06
C ALA A 8 -2.85 8.70 10.15
N MET A 9 -2.91 8.89 8.83
CA MET A 9 -2.94 7.79 7.87
C MET A 9 -1.63 7.00 7.85
N LEU A 10 -0.49 7.69 7.94
CA LEU A 10 0.82 7.03 8.06
C LEU A 10 0.90 6.20 9.35
N LEU A 11 0.48 6.76 10.48
CA LEU A 11 0.46 6.07 11.76
C LEU A 11 -0.49 4.85 11.72
N MET A 12 -1.67 4.99 11.13
CA MET A 12 -2.59 3.88 10.89
C MET A 12 -1.98 2.79 10.01
N THR A 13 -1.22 3.17 8.99
CA THR A 13 -0.49 2.22 8.15
C THR A 13 0.49 1.43 9.01
N LEU A 14 1.34 2.11 9.79
CA LEU A 14 2.35 1.46 10.64
C LEU A 14 1.73 0.48 11.64
N ILE A 15 0.70 0.92 12.38
CA ILE A 15 -0.01 0.05 13.34
C ILE A 15 -0.61 -1.16 12.64
N SER A 16 -1.27 -0.95 11.49
CA SER A 16 -1.91 -2.03 10.74
C SER A 16 -0.88 -3.05 10.22
N VAL A 17 0.27 -2.58 9.74
CA VAL A 17 1.36 -3.46 9.27
C VAL A 17 1.94 -4.28 10.43
N ILE A 18 2.19 -3.67 11.58
CA ILE A 18 2.71 -4.38 12.76
C ILE A 18 1.73 -5.48 13.18
N LEU A 19 0.45 -5.14 13.32
CA LEU A 19 -0.57 -6.11 13.72
C LEU A 19 -0.78 -7.20 12.64
N ALA A 20 -0.68 -6.85 11.36
CA ALA A 20 -0.75 -7.81 10.27
C ALA A 20 0.42 -8.81 10.31
N ALA A 21 1.63 -8.31 10.56
CA ALA A 21 2.83 -9.13 10.72
C ALA A 21 2.77 -10.04 11.97
N MET A 22 2.02 -9.65 13.00
CA MET A 22 1.75 -10.48 14.18
C MET A 22 0.68 -11.57 13.94
N GLY A 23 0.19 -11.72 12.71
CA GLY A 23 -0.74 -12.79 12.31
C GLY A 23 -2.18 -12.34 12.05
N ARG A 24 -2.50 -11.05 12.20
CA ARG A 24 -3.83 -10.51 11.84
C ARG A 24 -3.85 -10.05 10.38
N TYR A 25 -3.69 -10.98 9.45
CA TYR A 25 -3.43 -10.69 8.02
C TYR A 25 -4.48 -9.81 7.33
N TRP A 26 -5.74 -9.83 7.79
CA TRP A 26 -6.79 -8.97 7.25
C TRP A 26 -6.46 -7.46 7.37
N LEU A 27 -5.60 -7.09 8.32
CA LEU A 27 -5.14 -5.71 8.52
C LEU A 27 -4.23 -5.21 7.40
N TYR A 28 -3.69 -6.08 6.54
CA TYR A 28 -3.01 -5.63 5.31
C TYR A 28 -3.94 -4.84 4.39
N TRP A 29 -5.25 -5.09 4.40
CA TRP A 29 -6.23 -4.27 3.68
C TRP A 29 -6.31 -2.84 4.23
N ILE A 30 -6.29 -2.69 5.55
CA ILE A 30 -6.28 -1.37 6.21
C ILE A 30 -4.96 -0.66 5.93
N ALA A 31 -3.84 -1.38 6.00
CA ALA A 31 -2.52 -0.83 5.64
C ALA A 31 -2.49 -0.32 4.20
N ALA A 32 -3.01 -1.09 3.25
CA ALA A 32 -3.12 -0.68 1.84
C ALA A 32 -3.97 0.58 1.66
N LEU A 33 -5.16 0.63 2.28
CA LEU A 33 -6.05 1.77 2.14
C LEU A 33 -5.45 3.04 2.76
N SER A 34 -4.90 2.93 3.97
CA SER A 34 -4.32 4.07 4.68
C SER A 34 -3.07 4.61 4.00
N ILE A 35 -2.18 3.75 3.49
CA ILE A 35 -1.00 4.22 2.75
C ILE A 35 -1.37 4.82 1.40
N TYR A 36 -2.43 4.33 0.75
CA TYR A 36 -2.97 4.94 -0.46
C TYR A 36 -3.49 6.35 -0.20
N ILE A 37 -4.27 6.55 0.85
CA ILE A 37 -4.75 7.91 1.22
C ILE A 37 -3.58 8.81 1.62
N PHE A 38 -2.60 8.30 2.38
CA PHE A 38 -1.39 9.03 2.71
C PHE A 38 -0.65 9.47 1.44
N SER A 39 -0.49 8.57 0.48
CA SER A 39 0.24 8.84 -0.76
C SER A 39 -0.38 9.98 -1.55
N PHE A 40 -1.71 10.11 -1.53
CA PHE A 40 -2.40 11.25 -2.12
C PHE A 40 -2.07 12.58 -1.42
N LEU A 41 -1.94 12.55 -0.09
CA LEU A 41 -1.68 13.73 0.74
C LEU A 41 -0.19 14.11 0.82
N ALA A 42 0.72 13.18 0.56
CA ALA A 42 2.17 13.34 0.78
C ALA A 42 2.89 14.15 -0.32
N GLY A 43 2.16 14.67 -1.33
CA GLY A 43 2.73 15.40 -2.46
C GLY A 43 3.30 14.48 -3.54
N PHE A 44 3.63 15.03 -4.72
CA PHE A 44 3.79 14.24 -5.95
C PHE A 44 4.88 13.15 -5.86
N SER A 45 6.11 13.49 -5.45
CA SER A 45 7.22 12.53 -5.43
C SER A 45 7.11 11.48 -4.32
N ILE A 46 6.75 11.89 -3.10
CA ILE A 46 6.58 10.96 -1.96
C ILE A 46 5.33 10.11 -2.15
N GLY A 47 4.27 10.72 -2.68
CA GLY A 47 3.04 10.05 -3.06
C GLY A 47 3.29 8.92 -4.04
N GLN A 48 4.03 9.16 -5.12
CA GLN A 48 4.28 8.12 -6.12
C GLN A 48 4.99 6.89 -5.53
N LEU A 49 6.00 7.11 -4.68
CA LEU A 49 6.69 6.01 -4.01
C LEU A 49 5.77 5.24 -3.06
N THR A 50 4.91 5.96 -2.33
CA THR A 50 4.04 5.37 -1.31
C THR A 50 2.80 4.70 -1.90
N VAL A 51 2.32 5.12 -3.06
CA VAL A 51 1.34 4.34 -3.85
C VAL A 51 1.93 2.98 -4.25
N GLY A 52 3.22 2.90 -4.57
CA GLY A 52 3.87 1.61 -4.85
C GLY A 52 3.76 0.62 -3.69
N LEU A 53 3.91 1.10 -2.46
CA LEU A 53 3.74 0.29 -1.25
C LEU A 53 2.30 -0.21 -1.06
N THR A 54 1.30 0.53 -1.54
CA THR A 54 -0.09 0.05 -1.55
C THR A 54 -0.20 -1.31 -2.24
N PHE A 55 0.46 -1.50 -3.39
CA PHE A 55 0.41 -2.76 -4.14
C PHE A 55 1.08 -3.91 -3.40
N VAL A 56 2.12 -3.64 -2.60
CA VAL A 56 2.72 -4.65 -1.72
C VAL A 56 1.70 -5.16 -0.72
N PHE A 57 1.01 -4.24 -0.02
CA PHE A 57 0.01 -4.62 0.96
C PHE A 57 -1.22 -5.28 0.33
N ILE A 58 -1.68 -4.82 -0.83
CA ILE A 58 -2.78 -5.48 -1.58
C ILE A 58 -2.38 -6.91 -1.96
N THR A 59 -1.17 -7.11 -2.47
CA THR A 59 -0.71 -8.43 -2.88
C THR A 59 -0.65 -9.39 -1.68
N LEU A 60 -0.12 -8.94 -0.55
CA LEU A 60 -0.10 -9.72 0.69
C LEU A 60 -1.51 -9.96 1.26
N ALA A 61 -2.37 -8.95 1.25
CA ALA A 61 -3.75 -9.06 1.72
C ALA A 61 -4.54 -10.06 0.89
N ALA A 62 -4.43 -10.00 -0.44
CA ALA A 62 -5.07 -10.92 -1.37
C ALA A 62 -4.54 -12.35 -1.17
N ALA A 63 -3.21 -12.51 -1.11
CA ALA A 63 -2.59 -13.81 -0.94
C ALA A 63 -3.00 -14.49 0.38
N HIS A 64 -3.13 -13.73 1.47
CA HIS A 64 -3.68 -14.25 2.72
C HIS A 64 -5.19 -14.49 2.67
N SER A 65 -5.97 -13.64 1.99
CA SER A 65 -7.43 -13.80 1.87
C SER A 65 -7.82 -15.06 1.09
N PHE A 66 -7.02 -15.44 0.09
CA PHE A 66 -7.18 -16.69 -0.67
C PHE A 66 -6.44 -17.87 -0.04
N ASN A 67 -5.88 -17.71 1.16
CA ASN A 67 -5.11 -18.73 1.86
C ASN A 67 -3.97 -19.34 1.01
N LEU A 68 -3.30 -18.54 0.18
CA LEU A 68 -2.21 -18.99 -0.71
C LEU A 68 -0.85 -19.10 0.03
N ILE A 69 -0.72 -18.39 1.17
CA ILE A 69 0.51 -18.32 1.95
C ILE A 69 0.49 -19.39 3.03
N HIS A 70 1.24 -20.47 2.79
CA HIS A 70 1.39 -21.59 3.73
C HIS A 70 2.77 -21.62 4.39
N ASN A 71 3.80 -21.12 3.69
CA ASN A 71 5.20 -21.12 4.12
C ASN A 71 5.82 -19.73 3.98
N SER A 72 6.93 -19.50 4.69
CA SER A 72 7.72 -18.27 4.61
C SER A 72 8.22 -17.95 3.19
N LEU A 73 8.50 -18.97 2.39
CA LEU A 73 8.87 -18.82 0.98
C LEU A 73 7.73 -18.23 0.14
N HIS A 74 6.49 -18.68 0.35
CA HIS A 74 5.34 -18.12 -0.37
C HIS A 74 5.15 -16.65 0.01
N TYR A 75 5.27 -16.33 1.30
CA TYR A 75 5.22 -14.94 1.77
C TYR A 75 6.28 -14.07 1.08
N MET A 76 7.54 -14.53 1.01
CA MET A 76 8.60 -13.81 0.31
C MET A 76 8.31 -13.61 -1.19
N VAL A 77 7.78 -14.63 -1.87
CA VAL A 77 7.42 -14.54 -3.29
C VAL A 77 6.31 -13.50 -3.50
N PHE A 78 5.25 -13.52 -2.69
CA PHE A 78 4.17 -12.54 -2.80
C PHE A 78 4.60 -11.12 -2.44
N LEU A 79 5.48 -10.97 -1.45
CA LEU A 79 6.08 -9.68 -1.12
C LEU A 79 6.88 -9.13 -2.30
N LEU A 80 7.75 -9.97 -2.89
CA LEU A 80 8.58 -9.59 -4.03
C LEU A 80 7.73 -9.28 -5.27
N LEU A 81 6.67 -10.06 -5.53
CA LEU A 81 5.69 -9.77 -6.57
C LEU A 81 5.02 -8.42 -6.34
N GLY A 82 4.59 -8.12 -5.12
CA GLY A 82 4.00 -6.84 -4.78
C GLY A 82 4.94 -5.65 -5.04
N VAL A 83 6.23 -5.82 -4.74
CA VAL A 83 7.26 -4.81 -5.03
C VAL A 83 7.47 -4.63 -6.52
N ILE A 84 7.54 -5.72 -7.29
CA ILE A 84 7.68 -5.67 -8.76
C ILE A 84 6.46 -4.98 -9.39
N ILE A 85 5.25 -5.36 -8.98
CA ILE A 85 4.00 -4.76 -9.47
C ILE A 85 3.98 -3.27 -9.13
N GLY A 86 4.28 -2.90 -7.88
CA GLY A 86 4.34 -1.50 -7.46
C GLY A 86 5.36 -0.69 -8.26
N ALA A 87 6.57 -1.21 -8.46
CA ALA A 87 7.62 -0.56 -9.24
C ALA A 87 7.24 -0.39 -10.71
N LEU A 88 6.69 -1.44 -11.35
CA LEU A 88 6.22 -1.38 -12.74
C LEU A 88 5.12 -0.33 -12.90
N LEU A 89 4.17 -0.29 -11.97
CA LEU A 89 3.09 0.68 -12.02
C LEU A 89 3.59 2.12 -11.86
N ILE A 90 4.54 2.38 -10.94
CA ILE A 90 5.17 3.70 -10.80
C ILE A 90 5.81 4.15 -12.12
N VAL A 91 6.54 3.27 -12.80
CA VAL A 91 7.25 3.60 -14.05
C VAL A 91 6.28 3.81 -15.22
N LEU A 92 5.26 2.96 -15.35
CA LEU A 92 4.37 2.92 -16.52
C LEU A 92 3.19 3.89 -16.42
N VAL A 93 2.59 4.04 -15.23
CA VAL A 93 1.26 4.67 -15.06
C VAL A 93 1.34 6.10 -14.54
N ARG A 94 2.45 6.49 -13.91
CA ARG A 94 2.76 7.87 -13.45
C ARG A 94 1.62 8.56 -12.69
N SER A 95 0.87 9.47 -13.33
CA SER A 95 -0.19 10.28 -12.70
C SER A 95 -1.52 9.53 -12.55
N TRP A 96 -1.75 8.48 -13.34
CA TRP A 96 -3.00 7.72 -13.31
C TRP A 96 -3.10 6.80 -12.07
N LEU A 97 -2.00 6.63 -11.35
CA LEU A 97 -1.92 5.90 -10.08
C LEU A 97 -2.79 6.51 -8.97
N PHE A 98 -3.14 7.79 -9.10
CA PHE A 98 -3.95 8.52 -8.12
C PHE A 98 -5.44 8.56 -8.50
N TRP A 99 -5.88 7.81 -9.50
CA TRP A 99 -7.30 7.80 -9.90
C TRP A 99 -8.18 7.21 -8.77
N PRO A 100 -9.34 7.82 -8.42
CA PRO A 100 -10.01 8.96 -9.06
C PRO A 100 -9.59 10.34 -8.53
N PHE A 101 -8.71 10.40 -7.54
CA PHE A 101 -8.33 11.64 -6.86
C PHE A 101 -7.44 12.58 -7.70
N TRP A 102 -6.98 12.16 -8.88
CA TRP A 102 -6.21 13.01 -9.80
C TRP A 102 -6.89 14.37 -10.09
N ILE A 103 -8.22 14.44 -10.06
CA ILE A 103 -9.00 15.67 -10.25
C ILE A 103 -8.65 16.76 -9.21
N PHE A 104 -8.26 16.37 -7.99
CA PHE A 104 -7.92 17.30 -6.90
C PHE A 104 -6.43 17.72 -6.91
N MET A 105 -5.61 17.18 -7.82
CA MET A 105 -4.17 17.46 -7.94
C MET A 105 -3.83 18.45 -9.08
N ASN A 106 -4.83 18.99 -9.77
CA ASN A 106 -4.68 19.97 -10.86
C ASN A 106 -5.09 21.37 -10.38
#